data_AF-Q4JMB4-F1
#
_entry.id   AF-Q4JMB4-F1
#
_cell.length_a   1.000
_cell.length_b   1.000
_cell.length_c   1.000
_cell.angle_alpha   90.00
_cell.angle_beta   90.00
_cell.angle_gamma   90.00
#
_symmetry.space_group_name_H-M   'P 1'
#
loop_
_entity.id
_entity.type
_entity.pdbx_description
1 polymer ?
#
loop_
_entity_poly.entity_id
_entity_poly.type
_entity_poly.pdbx_seq_one_letter_code
_entity_poly.pdbx_strand_id
1 'polypeptide(L)' 'VDGELFVHYNSTARRVVPRTEWMAANTDQQYWDGQTHIVQGSEQIDRENLGILQRRYNQ' A
#
# COMPACT_ATOMS: atom_id res chain seq x y z
N VAL A 1 -2.69 -12.46 -7.18
CA VAL A 1 -2.15 -13.23 -8.31
C VAL A 1 -3.27 -14.15 -8.77
N ASP A 2 -3.44 -14.37 -10.08
CA ASP A 2 -4.51 -15.25 -10.61
C ASP A 2 -5.94 -14.90 -10.12
N GLY A 3 -6.21 -13.60 -9.92
CA GLY A 3 -7.49 -13.12 -9.39
C GLY A 3 -7.64 -13.19 -7.86
N GLU A 4 -6.68 -13.79 -7.15
CA GLU A 4 -6.68 -13.87 -5.69
C GLU A 4 -5.96 -12.67 -5.05
N LEU A 5 -6.54 -12.11 -3.99
CA LEU A 5 -5.92 -11.07 -3.16
C LEU A 5 -4.85 -11.70 -2.26
N PHE A 6 -3.59 -11.34 -2.48
CA PHE A 6 -2.46 -11.93 -1.76
C PHE A 6 -1.74 -10.96 -0.82
N VAL A 7 -1.98 -9.65 -0.96
CA VAL A 7 -1.45 -8.59 -0.09
C VAL A 7 -2.52 -7.54 0.18
N HIS A 8 -2.40 -6.83 1.30
CA HIS A 8 -3.28 -5.72 1.62
C HIS A 8 -2.53 -4.60 2.33
N TYR A 9 -2.93 -3.37 2.04
CA TYR A 9 -2.51 -2.15 2.72
C TYR A 9 -3.73 -1.29 3.00
N ASN A 10 -3.75 -0.60 4.14
CA ASN A 10 -4.66 0.51 4.40
C ASN A 10 -3.96 1.61 5.20
N SER A 11 -4.45 2.84 5.06
CA SER A 11 -3.87 4.02 5.69
C SER A 11 -4.06 4.08 7.21
N THR A 12 -4.87 3.19 7.79
CA THR A 12 -5.02 3.08 9.25
C THR A 12 -3.86 2.28 9.87
N ALA A 13 -3.62 1.07 9.36
CA ALA A 13 -2.55 0.21 9.83
C ALA A 13 -1.17 0.63 9.28
N ARG A 14 -1.15 1.30 8.12
CA ARG A 14 0.05 1.77 7.41
C ARG A 14 1.14 0.70 7.28
N ARG A 15 0.72 -0.54 7.04
CA ARG A 15 1.59 -1.70 6.80
C ARG A 15 1.03 -2.57 5.69
N VAL A 16 1.91 -3.11 4.86
CA VAL A 16 1.56 -4.14 3.90
C VAL A 16 1.55 -5.48 4.65
N VAL A 17 0.45 -6.23 4.54
CA VAL A 17 0.30 -7.53 5.18
C VAL A 17 -0.06 -8.61 4.15
N PRO A 18 0.44 -9.85 4.29
CA PRO A 18 0.01 -10.96 3.46
C PRO A 18 -1.46 -11.29 3.72
N ARG A 19 -2.15 -11.74 2.67
CA ARG A 19 -3.53 -12.24 2.74
C ARG A 19 -3.65 -13.73 2.45
N THR A 20 -2.54 -14.37 2.09
CA THR A 20 -2.44 -15.80 1.84
C THR A 20 -1.30 -16.41 2.64
N GLU A 21 -1.44 -17.69 3.00
CA GLU A 21 -0.43 -18.42 3.78
C GLU A 21 0.89 -18.57 3.01
N TRP A 22 0.80 -18.82 1.70
CA TRP A 22 1.98 -18.98 0.86
C TRP A 22 2.82 -17.71 0.78
N MET A 23 2.21 -16.52 0.77
CA MET A 23 2.97 -15.26 0.85
C MET A 23 3.65 -15.12 2.20
N ALA A 24 2.92 -15.36 3.30
CA ALA A 24 3.45 -15.23 4.65
C ALA A 24 4.62 -16.18 4.91
N ALA A 25 4.57 -17.39 4.35
CA ALA A 25 5.59 -18.42 4.56
C ALA A 25 6.86 -18.24 3.72
N ASN A 26 6.79 -17.55 2.57
CA ASN A 26 7.89 -17.48 1.59
C ASN A 26 8.60 -16.12 1.53
N THR A 27 8.19 -15.15 2.35
CA THR A 27 8.79 -13.80 2.35
C THR A 27 9.25 -13.43 3.74
N ASP A 28 10.38 -12.73 3.83
CA ASP A 28 10.97 -12.31 5.09
C ASP A 28 10.44 -10.94 5.56
N GLN A 29 10.80 -10.57 6.78
CA GLN A 29 10.39 -9.29 7.35
C GLN A 29 10.97 -8.11 6.55
N GLN A 30 12.18 -8.23 6.02
CA GLN A 30 12.82 -7.16 5.23
C GLN A 30 12.02 -6.85 3.96
N TYR A 31 11.47 -7.87 3.30
CA TYR A 31 10.57 -7.71 2.17
C TYR A 31 9.33 -6.90 2.57
N TRP A 32 8.66 -7.26 3.68
CA TRP A 32 7.45 -6.55 4.13
C TRP A 32 7.73 -5.12 4.57
N ASP A 33 8.86 -4.86 5.23
CA ASP A 33 9.28 -3.52 5.63
C ASP A 33 9.56 -2.64 4.39
N GLY A 34 10.23 -3.20 3.38
CA GLY A 34 10.47 -2.53 2.10
C GLY A 34 9.18 -2.22 1.34
N GLN A 35 8.26 -3.20 1.22
CA GLN A 35 6.95 -2.97 0.60
C GLN A 35 6.13 -1.92 1.36
N THR A 36 6.18 -1.96 2.69
CA THR A 36 5.52 -0.96 3.54
C THR A 36 6.06 0.44 3.28
N HIS A 37 7.38 0.61 3.19
CA HIS A 37 7.99 1.91 2.90
C HIS A 37 7.55 2.46 1.53
N ILE A 38 7.55 1.62 0.49
CA ILE A 38 7.12 2.01 -0.86
C ILE A 38 5.66 2.48 -0.85
N VAL A 39 4.76 1.68 -0.27
CA VAL A 39 3.32 1.99 -0.28
C VAL A 39 2.99 3.20 0.59
N GLN A 40 3.71 3.42 1.70
CA GLN A 40 3.60 4.66 2.48
C GLN A 40 4.01 5.90 1.66
N GLY A 41 5.04 5.78 0.81
CA GLY A 41 5.42 6.83 -0.13
C GLY A 41 4.32 7.12 -1.16
N SER A 42 3.72 6.07 -1.74
CA SER A 42 2.56 6.22 -2.63
C SER A 42 1.37 6.88 -1.92
N GLU A 43 1.06 6.49 -0.68
CA GLU A 43 -0.02 7.11 0.12
C GLU A 43 0.18 8.63 0.28
N GLN A 44 1.42 9.08 0.51
CA GLN A 44 1.72 10.50 0.61
C GLN A 44 1.48 11.23 -0.72
N ILE A 45 2.00 10.68 -1.82
CA ILE A 45 1.86 11.26 -3.16
C ILE A 45 0.38 11.36 -3.55
N ASP A 46 -0.41 10.32 -3.29
CA ASP A 46 -1.84 10.32 -3.61
C ASP A 46 -2.61 11.36 -2.78
N ARG A 47 -2.28 11.51 -1.49
CA ARG A 47 -2.87 12.56 -0.64
C ARG A 47 -2.58 13.96 -1.19
N GLU A 48 -1.34 14.23 -1.59
CA GLU A 48 -0.95 15.52 -2.17
C GLU A 48 -1.65 15.76 -3.51
N ASN A 49 -1.71 14.74 -4.37
CA ASN A 49 -2.37 14.79 -5.65
C ASN A 49 -3.87 15.06 -5.52
N LEU A 50 -4.56 14.43 -4.56
CA LEU A 50 -5.98 14.70 -4.29
C LEU A 50 -6.21 16.18 -3.95
N GLY A 51 -5.37 16.78 -3.11
CA GLY A 51 -5.44 18.20 -2.79
C GLY A 51 -5.16 19.12 -4.00
N ILE A 52 -4.21 18.74 -4.87
CA ILE A 52 -3.93 19.46 -6.11
C ILE A 52 -5.13 19.39 -7.06
N LEU A 53 -5.73 18.21 -7.22
CA LEU A 53 -6.86 17.99 -8.11
C LEU A 53 -8.10 18.75 -7.63
N GLN A 54 -8.41 18.71 -6.33
CA GLN A 54 -9.52 19.51 -5.75
C GLN A 54 -9.40 20.99 -6.11
N ARG A 55 -8.21 21.58 -5.91
CA ARG A 55 -7.95 22.98 -6.28
C ARG A 55 -8.09 23.24 -7.78
N ARG A 56 -7.60 22.34 -8.64
CA ARG A 56 -7.69 22.49 -10.11
C ARG A 56 -9.13 22.43 -10.62
N TYR A 57 -9.97 21.61 -9.99
CA TYR A 57 -11.36 21.45 -10.35
C TYR A 57 -12.31 22.40 -9.59
N ASN A 58 -11.77 23.33 -8.79
CA ASN A 58 -12.53 24.26 -7.94
C ASN A 58 -13.57 23.52 -7.07
N GLN A 59 -13.16 22.36 -6.54
CA GLN A 59 -13.92 21.58 -5.56
C GLN A 59 -13.49 21.94 -4.13
#